data_AF-A0A0C3N414-F1
#
_entry.id   AF-A0A0C3N414-F1
#
_cell.length_a   1.000
_cell.length_b   1.000
_cell.length_c   1.000
_cell.angle_alpha   90.00
_cell.angle_beta   90.00
_cell.angle_gamma   90.00
#
_symmetry.space_group_name_H-M   'P 1'
#
loop_
_entity.id
_entity.type
_entity.pdbx_description
1 polymer ?
#
loop_
_entity_poly.entity_id
_entity_poly.type
_entity_poly.pdbx_seq_one_letter_code
_entity_poly.pdbx_strand_id
1 'polypeptide(L)'
;MSAPHPLNQAVIAQALHDLRNGQLRRCKAMGFGEEELDALKHPELVSMLVNATVSWCSVSVNREVLKRLLSQVHDVEREIATVDRMLRLGASTEMVSKFYGLTHQEVALRRDILGLPKRKGRHPVLDEAQDVALWERWKAGVAERHIALTDDMAMLALTMDLAEAMTLPMSVIWSAIRNWIDQGLV
;
A
#
# COMPACT_ATOMS: atom_id res chain seq x y z
N MET A 1 -42.91 12.28 12.40
CA MET A 1 -42.16 12.06 13.66
C MET A 1 -40.69 12.20 13.34
N SER A 2 -39.95 13.13 13.97
CA SER A 2 -38.51 13.25 13.71
C SER A 2 -37.79 11.98 14.13
N ALA A 3 -37.01 11.41 13.23
CA ALA A 3 -36.18 10.25 13.54
C ALA A 3 -35.09 10.65 14.56
N PRO A 4 -34.74 9.76 15.50
CA PRO A 4 -33.67 10.01 16.46
C PRO A 4 -32.34 10.28 15.75
N HIS A 5 -31.51 11.15 16.34
CA HIS A 5 -30.28 11.58 15.70
C HIS A 5 -29.23 10.45 15.72
N PRO A 6 -28.71 10.01 14.56
CA PRO A 6 -27.85 8.83 14.47
C PRO A 6 -26.51 8.98 15.22
N LEU A 7 -26.01 10.22 15.37
CA LEU A 7 -24.79 10.45 16.17
C LEU A 7 -25.03 10.27 17.67
N ASN A 8 -26.21 10.65 18.18
CA ASN A 8 -26.56 10.43 19.58
C ASN A 8 -26.58 8.92 19.89
N GLN A 9 -27.16 8.13 18.98
CA GLN A 9 -27.17 6.66 19.06
C GLN A 9 -25.77 6.07 19.08
N ALA A 10 -24.92 6.48 18.13
CA ALA A 10 -23.55 5.97 18.02
C ALA A 10 -22.72 6.28 19.27
N VAL A 11 -22.81 7.51 19.79
CA VAL A 11 -22.06 7.95 20.97
C VAL A 11 -22.54 7.23 22.24
N ILE A 12 -23.85 7.06 22.43
CA ILE A 12 -24.39 6.30 23.57
C ILE A 12 -23.97 4.83 23.50
N ALA A 13 -24.08 4.20 22.32
CA ALA A 13 -23.67 2.81 22.15
C ALA A 13 -22.19 2.60 22.51
N GLN A 14 -21.32 3.52 22.08
CA GLN A 14 -19.90 3.47 22.41
C GLN A 14 -19.64 3.75 23.90
N ALA A 15 -20.31 4.75 24.48
CA ALA A 15 -20.14 5.09 25.90
C ALA A 15 -20.58 3.95 26.82
N LEU A 16 -21.69 3.26 26.51
CA LEU A 16 -22.14 2.08 27.25
C LEU A 16 -21.17 0.91 27.11
N HIS A 17 -20.60 0.70 25.92
CA HIS A 17 -19.59 -0.32 25.69
C HIS A 17 -18.34 -0.07 26.54
N ASP A 18 -17.82 1.17 26.53
CA ASP A 18 -16.65 1.57 27.29
C ASP A 18 -16.91 1.49 28.80
N LEU A 19 -18.08 1.94 29.27
CA LEU A 19 -18.48 1.86 30.67
C LEU A 19 -18.54 0.42 31.17
N ARG A 20 -19.15 -0.49 30.39
CA ARG A 20 -19.23 -1.93 30.69
C ARG A 20 -17.85 -2.58 30.81
N ASN A 21 -16.87 -2.08 30.07
CA ASN A 21 -15.50 -2.59 30.07
C ASN A 21 -14.58 -1.83 31.06
N GLY A 22 -15.12 -0.94 31.91
CA GLY A 22 -14.34 -0.16 32.88
C GLY A 22 -13.47 0.94 32.26
N GLN A 23 -13.70 1.31 31.01
CA GLN A 23 -12.87 2.24 30.23
C GLN A 23 -13.31 3.71 30.41
N LEU A 24 -13.51 4.14 31.67
CA LEU A 24 -14.00 5.49 32.03
C LEU A 24 -13.20 6.63 31.38
N ARG A 25 -11.90 6.45 31.17
CA ARG A 25 -11.04 7.44 30.50
C ARG A 25 -11.48 7.72 29.06
N ARG A 26 -12.00 6.72 28.34
CA ARG A 26 -12.50 6.86 26.96
C ARG A 26 -13.81 7.64 26.93
N CYS A 27 -14.69 7.40 27.90
CA CYS A 27 -15.91 8.19 28.06
C CYS A 27 -15.60 9.66 28.35
N LYS A 28 -14.65 9.94 29.26
CA LYS A 28 -14.20 11.33 29.50
C LYS A 28 -13.58 11.97 28.25
N ALA A 29 -12.84 11.21 27.44
CA ALA A 29 -12.27 11.70 26.18
C ALA A 29 -13.34 12.04 25.13
N MET A 30 -14.53 11.40 25.18
CA MET A 30 -15.69 11.77 24.37
C MET A 30 -16.42 13.02 24.88
N GLY A 31 -16.05 13.55 26.05
CA GLY A 31 -16.63 14.75 26.65
C GLY A 31 -17.68 14.49 27.74
N PHE A 32 -17.89 13.24 28.16
CA PHE A 32 -18.78 12.95 29.28
C PHE A 32 -18.15 13.37 30.62
N GLY A 33 -18.90 14.13 31.42
CA GLY A 33 -18.59 14.40 32.82
C GLY A 33 -19.07 13.29 33.74
N GLU A 34 -18.94 13.52 35.05
CA GLU A 34 -19.25 12.51 36.06
C GLU A 34 -20.76 12.32 36.23
N GLU A 35 -21.53 13.40 36.17
CA GLU A 35 -22.98 13.37 36.24
C GLU A 35 -23.59 12.63 35.05
N GLU A 36 -23.10 12.87 33.84
CA GLU A 36 -23.58 12.18 32.65
C GLU A 36 -23.20 10.70 32.66
N LEU A 37 -22.01 10.35 33.17
CA LEU A 37 -21.60 8.95 33.32
C LEU A 37 -22.44 8.20 34.35
N ASP A 38 -22.86 8.88 35.42
CA ASP A 38 -23.78 8.29 36.40
C ASP A 38 -25.18 8.11 35.79
N ALA A 39 -25.65 9.08 35.01
CA ALA A 39 -26.91 8.99 34.27
C ALA A 39 -26.96 7.80 33.31
N LEU A 40 -25.83 7.43 32.67
CA LEU A 40 -25.73 6.26 31.78
C LEU A 40 -25.95 4.91 32.49
N LYS A 41 -25.95 4.85 33.82
CA LYS A 41 -26.29 3.64 34.58
C LYS A 41 -27.80 3.37 34.61
N HIS A 42 -28.62 4.37 34.28
CA HIS A 42 -30.08 4.28 34.33
C HIS A 42 -30.66 4.07 32.92
N PRO A 43 -31.32 2.92 32.64
CA PRO A 43 -31.85 2.61 31.30
C PRO A 43 -32.83 3.65 30.74
N GLU A 44 -33.59 4.31 31.62
CA GLU A 44 -34.58 5.33 31.25
C GLU A 44 -33.91 6.58 30.66
N LEU A 45 -32.83 7.05 31.29
CA LEU A 45 -32.06 8.21 30.84
C LEU A 45 -31.30 7.91 29.54
N VAL A 46 -30.76 6.69 29.42
CA VAL A 46 -30.16 6.19 28.18
C VAL A 46 -31.18 6.23 27.03
N SER A 47 -32.40 5.73 27.26
CA SER A 47 -33.47 5.75 26.27
C SER A 47 -33.85 7.18 25.86
N MET A 48 -33.90 8.12 26.81
CA MET A 48 -34.14 9.53 26.53
C MET A 48 -33.04 10.14 25.64
N LEU A 49 -31.77 9.89 25.96
CA LEU A 49 -30.63 10.45 25.22
C LEU A 49 -30.53 9.89 23.80
N VAL A 50 -30.81 8.60 23.63
CA VAL A 50 -30.85 7.90 22.33
C VAL A 50 -31.98 8.43 21.45
N ASN A 51 -33.14 8.69 22.03
CA ASN A 51 -34.34 9.11 21.31
C ASN A 51 -34.49 10.64 21.19
N ALA A 52 -33.50 11.41 21.68
CA ALA A 52 -33.51 12.85 21.58
C ALA A 52 -33.54 13.31 20.11
N THR A 53 -34.46 14.23 19.81
CA THR A 53 -34.63 14.83 18.48
C THR A 53 -33.61 15.93 18.18
N VAL A 54 -32.97 16.47 19.22
CA VAL A 54 -31.88 17.45 19.12
C VAL A 54 -30.54 16.72 19.18
N SER A 55 -29.62 17.09 18.28
CA SER A 55 -28.24 16.58 18.35
C SER A 55 -27.53 17.22 19.53
N TRP A 56 -27.12 16.40 20.49
CA TRP A 56 -26.26 16.83 21.60
C TRP A 56 -24.80 16.39 21.39
N CYS A 57 -24.54 15.52 20.40
CA CYS A 57 -23.19 15.22 19.92
C CYS A 57 -22.85 16.07 18.69
N SER A 58 -21.59 16.49 18.57
CA SER A 58 -21.02 16.95 17.30
C SER A 58 -19.79 16.09 16.97
N VAL A 59 -19.64 15.70 15.71
CA VAL A 59 -18.50 14.92 15.22
C VAL A 59 -17.83 15.72 14.10
N SER A 60 -16.52 15.92 14.23
CA SER A 60 -15.69 16.49 13.18
C SER A 60 -14.66 15.45 12.72
N VAL A 61 -14.56 15.25 11.40
CA VAL A 61 -13.54 14.40 10.81
C VAL A 61 -12.33 15.27 10.48
N ASN A 62 -11.18 15.00 11.10
CA ASN A 62 -9.93 15.62 10.69
C ASN A 62 -9.52 15.04 9.32
N ARG A 63 -9.94 15.73 8.26
CA ARG A 63 -9.71 15.30 6.86
C ARG A 63 -8.23 15.18 6.53
N GLU A 64 -7.36 15.99 7.12
CA GLU A 64 -5.92 15.96 6.86
C GLU A 64 -5.28 14.70 7.47
N VAL A 65 -5.58 14.40 8.73
CA VAL A 65 -5.09 13.18 9.39
C VAL A 65 -5.64 11.93 8.72
N LEU A 66 -6.94 11.92 8.39
CA LEU A 66 -7.55 10.81 7.66
C LEU A 66 -6.86 10.58 6.30
N LYS A 67 -6.61 11.65 5.54
CA LYS A 67 -5.88 11.55 4.26
C LYS A 67 -4.47 11.03 4.44
N ARG A 68 -3.74 11.46 5.47
CA ARG A 68 -2.37 10.97 5.77
C ARG A 68 -2.35 9.49 6.13
N LEU A 69 -3.32 9.02 6.93
CA LEU A 69 -3.46 7.60 7.27
C LEU A 69 -3.81 6.76 6.03
N LEU A 70 -4.69 7.27 5.16
CA LEU A 70 -5.06 6.59 3.92
C LEU A 70 -3.96 6.62 2.85
N SER A 71 -3.13 7.67 2.80
CA SER A 71 -2.00 7.74 1.88
C SER A 71 -0.89 6.77 2.25
N GLN A 72 -0.64 6.55 3.55
CA GLN A 72 0.26 5.48 4.00
C GLN A 72 -0.19 4.09 3.52
N VAL A 73 -1.49 3.83 3.44
CA VAL A 73 -2.02 2.56 2.91
C VAL A 73 -1.85 2.46 1.38
N HIS A 74 -2.05 3.56 0.64
CA HIS A 74 -1.87 3.58 -0.81
C HIS A 74 -0.42 3.33 -1.23
N ASP A 75 0.56 3.81 -0.47
CA ASP A 75 1.97 3.57 -0.76
C ASP A 75 2.30 2.08 -0.57
N VAL A 76 1.80 1.45 0.50
CA VAL A 76 2.02 0.02 0.77
C VAL A 76 1.31 -0.88 -0.25
N GLU A 77 0.06 -0.60 -0.63
CA GLU A 77 -0.65 -1.41 -1.64
C GLU A 77 0.01 -1.29 -3.02
N ARG A 78 0.46 -0.09 -3.41
CA ARG A 78 1.21 0.10 -4.66
C ARG A 78 2.55 -0.59 -4.64
N GLU A 79 3.25 -0.53 -3.52
CA GLU A 79 4.52 -1.24 -3.33
C GLU A 79 4.31 -2.75 -3.47
N ILE A 80 3.30 -3.29 -2.80
CA ILE A 80 2.87 -4.69 -2.90
C ILE A 80 2.57 -5.05 -4.36
N ALA A 81 1.73 -4.28 -5.05
CA ALA A 81 1.37 -4.54 -6.44
C ALA A 81 2.60 -4.48 -7.38
N THR A 82 3.54 -3.56 -7.11
CA THR A 82 4.77 -3.42 -7.90
C THR A 82 5.72 -4.60 -7.68
N VAL A 83 5.91 -5.03 -6.43
CA VAL A 83 6.71 -6.23 -6.12
C VAL A 83 6.10 -7.47 -6.77
N ASP A 84 4.77 -7.63 -6.72
CA ASP A 84 4.09 -8.74 -7.38
C ASP A 84 4.28 -8.71 -8.89
N ARG A 85 4.21 -7.53 -9.52
CA ARG A 85 4.49 -7.33 -10.95
C ARG A 85 5.93 -7.73 -11.27
N MET A 86 6.91 -7.27 -10.50
CA MET A 86 8.33 -7.63 -10.70
C MET A 86 8.54 -9.15 -10.64
N LEU A 87 7.95 -9.82 -9.64
CA LEU A 87 8.09 -11.26 -9.46
C LEU A 87 7.45 -12.04 -10.63
N ARG A 88 6.28 -11.61 -11.12
CA ARG A 88 5.61 -12.18 -12.30
C ARG A 88 6.43 -11.99 -13.58
N LEU A 89 7.07 -10.82 -13.73
CA LEU A 89 7.98 -10.52 -14.84
C LEU A 89 9.35 -11.20 -14.71
N GLY A 90 9.55 -12.01 -13.66
CA GLY A 90 10.75 -12.83 -13.51
C GLY A 90 11.96 -12.07 -12.98
N ALA A 91 11.76 -11.02 -12.19
CA ALA A 91 12.80 -10.37 -11.39
C ALA A 91 13.52 -11.37 -10.48
N SER A 92 14.80 -11.11 -10.19
CA SER A 92 15.57 -11.91 -9.23
C SER A 92 15.22 -11.51 -7.80
N THR A 93 15.48 -12.42 -6.84
CA THR A 93 15.35 -12.10 -5.41
C THR A 93 16.22 -10.90 -5.03
N GLU A 94 17.44 -10.83 -5.56
CA GLU A 94 18.36 -9.72 -5.32
C GLU A 94 17.79 -8.36 -5.79
N MET A 95 17.11 -8.32 -6.94
CA MET A 95 16.47 -7.09 -7.41
C MET A 95 15.37 -6.64 -6.44
N VAL A 96 14.48 -7.56 -6.05
CA VAL A 96 13.39 -7.22 -5.14
C VAL A 96 13.92 -6.78 -3.77
N SER A 97 14.97 -7.45 -3.26
CA SER A 97 15.64 -7.05 -2.02
C SER A 97 16.32 -5.67 -2.14
N LYS A 98 17.02 -5.39 -3.25
CA LYS A 98 17.69 -4.10 -3.47
C LYS A 98 16.70 -2.93 -3.53
N PHE A 99 15.59 -3.12 -4.25
CA PHE A 99 14.66 -2.03 -4.55
C PHE A 99 13.55 -1.83 -3.51
N TYR A 100 13.19 -2.89 -2.79
CA TYR A 100 12.05 -2.87 -1.86
C TYR A 100 12.41 -3.38 -0.46
N GLY A 101 13.66 -3.75 -0.19
CA GLY A 101 14.12 -4.12 1.15
C GLY A 101 13.61 -5.46 1.67
N LEU A 102 12.92 -6.27 0.84
CA LEU A 102 12.44 -7.59 1.26
C LEU A 102 13.61 -8.55 1.51
N THR A 103 13.51 -9.34 2.57
CA THR A 103 14.41 -10.46 2.83
C THR A 103 14.20 -11.60 1.84
N HIS A 104 15.20 -12.47 1.69
CA HIS A 104 15.08 -13.68 0.85
C HIS A 104 13.88 -14.56 1.25
N GLN A 105 13.56 -14.63 2.55
CA GLN A 105 12.43 -15.41 3.06
C GLN A 105 11.08 -14.80 2.66
N GLU A 106 10.94 -13.47 2.78
CA GLU A 106 9.73 -12.76 2.35
C GLU A 106 9.51 -12.88 0.84
N VAL A 107 10.57 -12.76 0.04
CA VAL A 107 10.49 -12.98 -1.41
C VAL A 107 10.09 -14.42 -1.73
N ALA A 108 10.65 -15.42 -1.04
CA ALA A 108 10.28 -16.82 -1.25
C ALA A 108 8.81 -17.08 -0.91
N LEU A 109 8.34 -16.62 0.26
CA LEU A 109 6.95 -16.73 0.68
C LEU A 109 6.00 -16.07 -0.34
N ARG A 110 6.36 -14.88 -0.81
CA ARG A 110 5.55 -14.13 -1.77
C ARG A 110 5.47 -14.81 -3.13
N ARG A 111 6.57 -15.41 -3.60
CA ARG A 111 6.58 -16.23 -4.82
C ARG A 111 5.67 -17.46 -4.70
N ASP A 112 5.66 -18.10 -3.52
CA ASP A 112 4.78 -19.23 -3.23
C ASP A 112 3.29 -18.80 -3.23
N ILE A 113 2.97 -17.66 -2.62
CA ILE A 113 1.61 -17.07 -2.64
C ILE A 113 1.15 -16.77 -4.07
N LEU A 114 2.04 -16.24 -4.92
CA LEU A 114 1.75 -15.95 -6.32
C LEU A 114 1.68 -17.20 -7.22
N GLY A 115 1.96 -18.40 -6.69
CA GLY A 115 1.98 -19.65 -7.44
C GLY A 115 3.08 -19.70 -8.51
N LEU A 116 4.16 -18.93 -8.34
CA LEU A 116 5.23 -18.86 -9.33
C LEU A 116 6.07 -20.13 -9.30
N PRO A 117 6.46 -20.69 -10.46
CA PRO A 117 7.26 -21.91 -10.49
C PRO A 117 8.60 -21.70 -9.78
N LYS A 118 9.05 -22.74 -9.06
CA LYS A 118 10.40 -22.79 -8.50
C LYS A 118 11.38 -22.76 -9.67
N ARG A 119 12.10 -21.66 -9.80
CA ARG A 119 13.00 -21.44 -10.93
C ARG A 119 14.20 -22.39 -10.82
N LYS A 120 14.43 -23.20 -11.84
CA LYS A 120 15.60 -24.08 -11.95
C LYS A 120 16.47 -23.59 -13.11
N GLY A 121 17.74 -23.32 -12.86
CA GLY A 121 18.74 -22.95 -13.88
C GLY A 121 19.04 -21.45 -13.97
N ARG A 122 20.08 -21.12 -14.74
CA ARG A 122 20.46 -19.75 -15.08
C ARG A 122 19.43 -19.13 -16.02
N HIS A 123 19.34 -17.82 -15.99
CA HIS A 123 18.57 -17.09 -16.97
C HIS A 123 19.09 -17.34 -18.40
N PRO A 124 18.20 -17.31 -19.41
CA PRO A 124 18.63 -17.34 -20.79
C PRO A 124 19.56 -16.16 -21.07
N VAL A 125 20.63 -16.40 -21.81
CA VAL A 125 21.45 -15.34 -22.39
C VAL A 125 20.68 -14.79 -23.59
N LEU A 126 20.66 -13.46 -23.76
CA LEU A 126 20.05 -12.83 -24.93
C LEU A 126 20.80 -13.27 -26.20
N ASP A 127 20.05 -13.60 -27.25
CA ASP A 127 20.65 -13.70 -28.57
C ASP A 127 20.96 -12.31 -29.15
N GLU A 128 21.76 -12.25 -30.20
CA GLU A 128 22.21 -10.99 -30.80
C GLU A 128 21.03 -10.13 -31.31
N ALA A 129 19.98 -10.76 -31.83
CA ALA A 129 18.79 -10.05 -32.31
C ALA A 129 17.98 -9.45 -31.16
N GLN A 130 17.84 -10.19 -30.06
CA GLN A 130 17.18 -9.73 -28.83
C GLN A 130 17.97 -8.61 -28.16
N ASP A 131 19.30 -8.68 -28.16
CA ASP A 131 20.17 -7.65 -27.57
C ASP A 131 20.02 -6.31 -28.31
N VAL A 132 20.12 -6.34 -29.65
CA VAL A 132 19.93 -5.15 -30.49
C VAL A 132 18.51 -4.59 -30.35
N ALA A 133 17.48 -5.46 -30.38
CA ALA A 133 16.10 -5.01 -30.23
C ALA A 133 15.83 -4.41 -28.84
N LEU A 134 16.45 -4.95 -27.79
CA LEU A 134 16.35 -4.40 -26.44
C LEU A 134 17.02 -3.04 -26.36
N TRP A 135 18.21 -2.88 -26.93
CA TRP A 135 18.96 -1.63 -26.95
C TRP A 135 18.16 -0.50 -27.59
N GLU A 136 17.60 -0.74 -28.78
CA GLU A 136 16.83 0.26 -29.53
C GLU A 136 15.59 0.72 -28.74
N ARG A 137 14.83 -0.24 -28.20
CA ARG A 137 13.62 0.05 -27.42
C ARG A 137 13.94 0.76 -26.11
N TRP A 138 15.01 0.35 -25.44
CA TRP A 138 15.46 0.99 -24.21
C TRP A 138 15.90 2.43 -24.47
N LYS A 139 16.74 2.67 -25.48
CA LYS A 139 17.22 4.01 -25.84
C LYS A 139 16.07 4.95 -26.21
N ALA A 140 15.11 4.46 -26.99
CA ALA A 140 13.90 5.20 -27.31
C ALA A 140 13.08 5.54 -26.05
N GLY A 141 12.85 4.56 -25.17
CA GLY A 141 12.11 4.76 -23.93
C GLY A 141 12.77 5.72 -22.94
N VAL A 142 14.11 5.70 -22.83
CA VAL A 142 14.88 6.66 -22.04
C VAL A 142 14.72 8.08 -22.58
N ALA A 143 14.81 8.25 -23.91
CA ALA A 143 14.67 9.56 -24.55
C ALA A 143 13.24 10.12 -24.44
N GLU A 144 12.22 9.30 -24.69
CA GLU A 144 10.82 9.69 -24.63
C GLU A 144 10.38 10.10 -23.22
N ARG A 145 10.87 9.38 -22.20
CA ARG A 145 10.51 9.60 -20.79
C ARG A 145 11.47 10.53 -20.05
N HIS A 146 12.51 11.03 -20.73
CA HIS A 146 13.58 11.86 -20.16
C HIS A 146 14.20 11.26 -18.89
N ILE A 147 14.48 9.95 -18.91
CA ILE A 147 15.02 9.24 -17.74
C ILE A 147 16.50 9.54 -17.59
N ALA A 148 16.90 10.04 -16.42
CA ALA A 148 18.32 10.15 -16.06
C ALA A 148 18.91 8.75 -15.85
N LEU A 149 20.12 8.50 -16.37
CA LEU A 149 20.79 7.20 -16.23
C LEU A 149 21.08 6.82 -14.77
N THR A 150 21.09 7.82 -13.87
CA THR A 150 21.26 7.66 -12.41
C THR A 150 19.94 7.43 -11.66
N ASP A 151 18.78 7.56 -12.32
CA ASP A 151 17.49 7.32 -11.69
C ASP A 151 17.13 5.84 -11.78
N ASP A 152 17.58 5.11 -10.77
CA ASP A 152 17.39 3.68 -10.64
C ASP A 152 15.90 3.26 -10.61
N MET A 153 15.00 4.10 -10.08
CA MET A 153 13.57 3.78 -9.97
C MET A 153 12.83 4.00 -11.29
N ALA A 154 13.12 5.09 -11.99
CA ALA A 154 12.59 5.31 -13.33
C ALA A 154 13.11 4.25 -14.31
N MET A 155 14.38 3.86 -14.18
CA MET A 155 14.97 2.76 -14.96
C MET A 155 14.30 1.42 -14.65
N LEU A 156 13.98 1.15 -13.38
CA LEU A 156 13.26 -0.05 -12.97
C LEU A 156 11.87 -0.12 -13.60
N ALA A 157 11.15 1.00 -13.62
CA ALA A 157 9.84 1.09 -14.27
C ALA A 157 9.92 0.81 -15.77
N LEU A 158 10.88 1.42 -16.47
CA LEU A 158 11.13 1.15 -17.89
C LEU A 158 11.49 -0.34 -18.14
N THR A 159 12.30 -0.92 -17.27
CA THR A 159 12.70 -2.34 -17.36
C THR A 159 11.49 -3.27 -17.24
N MET A 160 10.53 -2.96 -16.35
CA MET A 160 9.29 -3.74 -16.25
C MET A 160 8.48 -3.69 -17.56
N ASP A 161 8.36 -2.50 -18.15
CA ASP A 161 7.60 -2.33 -19.39
C ASP A 161 8.28 -3.07 -20.57
N LEU A 162 9.62 -3.04 -20.63
CA LEU A 162 10.39 -3.78 -21.64
C LEU A 162 10.29 -5.30 -21.43
N ALA A 163 10.31 -5.78 -20.19
CA ALA A 163 10.15 -7.19 -19.85
C ALA A 163 8.79 -7.72 -20.30
N GLU A 164 7.74 -6.92 -20.09
CA GLU A 164 6.39 -7.23 -20.54
C GLU A 164 6.29 -7.22 -22.07
N ALA A 165 6.81 -6.20 -22.73
CA ALA A 165 6.74 -6.03 -24.19
C ALA A 165 7.58 -7.06 -24.98
N MET A 166 8.68 -7.54 -24.40
CA MET A 166 9.57 -8.51 -25.05
C MET A 166 9.36 -9.94 -24.54
N THR A 167 8.51 -10.14 -23.52
CA THR A 167 8.31 -11.44 -22.85
C THR A 167 9.60 -12.08 -22.35
N LEU A 168 10.56 -11.23 -21.94
CA LEU A 168 11.85 -11.65 -21.41
C LEU A 168 11.90 -11.45 -19.90
N PRO A 169 12.65 -12.28 -19.15
CA PRO A 169 12.78 -12.09 -17.72
C PRO A 169 13.36 -10.72 -17.36
N MET A 170 12.71 -10.03 -16.42
CA MET A 170 13.10 -8.69 -15.98
C MET A 170 14.56 -8.60 -15.53
N SER A 171 15.10 -9.63 -14.87
CA SER A 171 16.51 -9.62 -14.45
C SER A 171 17.51 -9.75 -15.61
N VAL A 172 17.13 -10.35 -16.74
CA VAL A 172 17.98 -10.40 -17.94
C VAL A 172 18.07 -9.01 -18.53
N ILE A 173 16.92 -8.37 -18.77
CA ILE A 173 16.86 -7.00 -19.29
C ILE A 173 17.62 -6.04 -18.37
N TRP A 174 17.37 -6.14 -17.06
CA TRP A 174 18.05 -5.31 -16.07
C TRP A 174 19.57 -5.47 -16.12
N SER A 175 20.07 -6.70 -16.23
CA SER A 175 21.50 -6.97 -16.32
C SER A 175 22.13 -6.40 -17.59
N ALA A 176 21.44 -6.48 -18.73
CA ALA A 176 21.90 -5.91 -20.00
C ALA A 176 21.97 -4.38 -19.93
N ILE A 177 20.91 -3.73 -19.45
CA ILE A 177 20.85 -2.27 -19.27
C ILE A 177 21.97 -1.78 -18.34
N ARG A 178 22.20 -2.46 -17.22
CA ARG A 178 23.29 -2.09 -16.30
C ARG A 178 24.66 -2.24 -16.93
N ASN A 179 24.89 -3.33 -17.64
CA ASN A 179 26.15 -3.54 -18.34
C ASN A 179 26.44 -2.41 -19.34
N TRP A 180 25.43 -1.96 -20.07
CA TRP A 180 25.55 -0.83 -21.00
C TRP A 180 25.88 0.50 -20.33
N ILE A 181 25.22 0.79 -19.21
CA ILE A 181 25.48 2.01 -18.43
C ILE A 181 26.88 1.95 -17.82
N ASP A 182 27.27 0.82 -17.24
CA ASP A 182 28.57 0.62 -16.59
C ASP A 182 29.74 0.68 -17.59
N GLN A 183 29.53 0.23 -18.83
CA GLN A 183 30.51 0.31 -19.91
C GLN A 183 30.57 1.70 -20.59
N GLY A 184 29.69 2.63 -20.23
CA GLY A 184 29.64 3.96 -20.84
C GLY A 184 29.30 3.93 -22.34
N LEU A 185 28.51 2.94 -22.78
CA LEU A 185 28.07 2.82 -24.17
C LEU A 185 26.97 3.85 -24.55
N VAL A 186 26.60 4.74 -23.61
CA VAL A 186 25.62 5.82 -23.73
C VAL A 186 26.19 7.14 -23.26
#